data_AF-A0A8T3V7P1-F1
#
_entry.id   AF-A0A8T3V7P1-F1
#
_cell.length_a   1.000
_cell.length_b   1.000
_cell.length_c   1.000
_cell.angle_alpha   90.00
_cell.angle_beta   90.00
_cell.angle_gamma   90.00
#
_symmetry.space_group_name_H-M   'P 1'
#
loop_
_entity.id
_entity.type
_entity.pdbx_description
1 polymer ?
#
loop_
_entity_poly.entity_id
_entity_poly.type
_entity_poly.pdbx_seq_one_letter_code
_entity_poly.pdbx_strand_id
1 'polypeptide(L)'
;MAKSSNIEMITGDPKKAIVKLALPMMLSMLLIMLYNIADSIWVAGLGADALAAVGFITPLFMVLVGLGNGIGAGANSLIARYIGAGNRDQANNAGLHGILLAIIVSVIFTIIIEVFMVPILQMMGAGSTIQYAMDYSYIIFGFLFVFVYSGVASAIFRSEGDMRRATIAIAVTAIMNIILDPIFIYVLNFGISGAAWATVFSAILSCLVMSYWIWGKKDLYLDLTLKNFKYSTKMIIDNLQVAIPSTLESLVFSILAIIINSMLVMAADTTAVAVYTASMRIVQLAMIPLIGLGTAVLTVAGVAYGARNYQNLKTSHSYAIKLGFAISIALG
;
A
#
# COMPACT_ATOMS: atom_id res chain seq x y z
N MET A 1 -24.29 8.53 -14.52
CA MET A 1 -24.88 7.30 -13.95
C MET A 1 -23.92 6.53 -13.04
N ALA A 2 -22.65 6.28 -13.40
CA ALA A 2 -21.72 5.53 -12.52
C ALA A 2 -21.37 6.23 -11.19
N LYS A 3 -21.29 7.57 -11.14
CA LYS A 3 -20.97 8.35 -9.92
C LYS A 3 -21.93 8.10 -8.75
N SER A 4 -23.23 7.98 -9.00
CA SER A 4 -24.21 7.75 -7.92
C SER A 4 -24.24 6.29 -7.49
N SER A 5 -24.04 5.35 -8.42
CA SER A 5 -24.14 3.92 -8.13
C SER A 5 -23.11 3.41 -7.11
N ASN A 6 -21.87 3.91 -7.15
CA ASN A 6 -20.85 3.51 -6.16
C ASN A 6 -21.16 4.09 -4.77
N ILE A 7 -21.61 5.34 -4.71
CA ILE A 7 -21.99 5.99 -3.45
C ILE A 7 -23.24 5.30 -2.87
N GLU A 8 -24.28 5.10 -3.67
CA GLU A 8 -25.49 4.37 -3.28
C GLU A 8 -25.17 2.97 -2.74
N MET A 9 -24.20 2.27 -3.35
CA MET A 9 -23.71 0.98 -2.87
C MET A 9 -23.07 1.09 -1.48
N ILE A 10 -22.14 2.01 -1.24
CA ILE A 10 -21.44 2.11 0.06
C ILE A 10 -22.31 2.72 1.16
N THR A 11 -23.35 3.50 0.81
CA THR A 11 -24.34 4.03 1.76
C THR A 11 -25.52 3.10 2.01
N GLY A 12 -25.70 2.08 1.17
CA GLY A 12 -26.84 1.16 1.18
C GLY A 12 -26.70 0.02 2.19
N ASP A 13 -26.97 -1.22 1.74
CA ASP A 13 -26.84 -2.42 2.58
C ASP A 13 -25.36 -2.71 2.88
N PRO A 14 -24.92 -2.61 4.15
CA PRO A 14 -23.52 -2.78 4.52
C PRO A 14 -22.96 -4.17 4.17
N LYS A 15 -23.79 -5.23 4.18
CA LYS A 15 -23.32 -6.58 3.88
C LYS A 15 -22.95 -6.71 2.40
N LYS A 16 -23.82 -6.22 1.52
CA LYS A 16 -23.59 -6.20 0.07
C LYS A 16 -22.40 -5.32 -0.28
N ALA A 17 -22.27 -4.16 0.37
CA ALA A 17 -21.15 -3.26 0.19
C ALA A 17 -19.82 -3.94 0.55
N ILE A 18 -19.74 -4.58 1.73
CA ILE A 18 -18.53 -5.27 2.17
C ILE A 18 -18.07 -6.33 1.17
N VAL A 19 -18.97 -7.23 0.73
CA VAL A 19 -18.59 -8.30 -0.22
C VAL A 19 -18.15 -7.72 -1.56
N LYS A 20 -18.91 -6.75 -2.08
CA LYS A 20 -18.63 -6.14 -3.39
C LYS A 20 -17.34 -5.33 -3.41
N LEU A 21 -16.97 -4.71 -2.29
CA LEU A 21 -15.70 -3.99 -2.14
C LEU A 21 -14.53 -4.94 -1.85
N ALA A 22 -14.74 -6.00 -1.08
CA ALA A 22 -13.68 -6.93 -0.68
C ALA A 22 -13.15 -7.75 -1.86
N LEU A 23 -14.01 -8.21 -2.77
CA LEU A 23 -13.59 -9.08 -3.88
C LEU A 23 -12.52 -8.45 -4.79
N PRO A 24 -12.68 -7.21 -5.32
CA PRO A 24 -11.61 -6.57 -6.08
C PRO A 24 -10.36 -6.31 -5.23
N MET A 25 -10.53 -6.07 -3.92
CA MET A 25 -9.38 -5.86 -3.04
C MET A 25 -8.55 -7.13 -2.87
N MET A 26 -9.22 -8.28 -2.71
CA MET A 26 -8.56 -9.57 -2.66
C MET A 26 -7.79 -9.85 -3.95
N LEU A 27 -8.36 -9.53 -5.11
CA LEU A 27 -7.67 -9.64 -6.39
C LEU A 27 -6.43 -8.75 -6.45
N SER A 28 -6.51 -7.51 -5.98
CA SER A 28 -5.34 -6.63 -5.90
C SER A 28 -4.24 -7.19 -5.01
N MET A 29 -4.59 -7.76 -3.85
CA MET A 29 -3.60 -8.36 -2.95
C MET A 29 -2.96 -9.61 -3.56
N LEU A 30 -3.71 -10.42 -4.30
CA LEU A 30 -3.15 -11.53 -5.09
C LEU A 30 -2.17 -11.01 -6.14
N LEU A 31 -2.50 -9.93 -6.84
CA LEU A 31 -1.61 -9.32 -7.83
C LEU A 31 -0.31 -8.80 -7.20
N ILE A 32 -0.40 -8.16 -6.03
CA ILE A 32 0.78 -7.71 -5.26
C ILE A 32 1.65 -8.91 -4.85
N MET A 33 1.03 -10.00 -4.38
CA MET A 33 1.76 -11.22 -4.02
C MET A 33 2.49 -11.83 -5.21
N LEU A 34 1.82 -11.94 -6.37
CA LEU A 34 2.42 -12.47 -7.61
C LEU A 34 3.58 -11.58 -8.09
N TYR A 35 3.40 -10.26 -8.04
CA TYR A 35 4.44 -9.28 -8.31
C TYR A 35 5.67 -9.51 -7.43
N ASN A 36 5.50 -9.58 -6.11
CA ASN A 36 6.61 -9.78 -5.17
C ASN A 36 7.35 -11.13 -5.39
N ILE A 37 6.62 -12.18 -5.76
CA ILE A 37 7.21 -13.48 -6.08
C ILE A 37 8.06 -13.40 -7.36
N ALA A 38 7.55 -12.75 -8.41
CA ALA A 38 8.26 -12.60 -9.67
C ALA A 38 9.56 -11.80 -9.49
N ASP A 39 9.50 -10.63 -8.84
CA ASP A 39 10.66 -9.80 -8.53
C ASP A 39 11.72 -10.59 -7.74
N SER A 40 11.31 -11.33 -6.70
CA SER A 40 12.21 -12.19 -5.92
C SER A 40 12.93 -13.24 -6.77
N ILE A 41 12.26 -13.81 -7.79
CA ILE A 41 12.85 -14.83 -8.68
C ILE A 41 13.92 -14.19 -9.57
N TRP A 42 13.64 -13.01 -10.13
CA TRP A 42 14.60 -12.30 -10.97
C TRP A 42 15.81 -11.80 -10.18
N VAL A 43 15.60 -11.21 -9.01
CA VAL A 43 16.71 -10.76 -8.16
C VAL A 43 17.57 -11.94 -7.70
N ALA A 44 16.95 -13.08 -7.34
CA ALA A 44 17.71 -14.28 -6.96
C ALA A 44 18.66 -14.77 -8.06
N GLY A 45 18.30 -14.57 -9.34
CA GLY A 45 19.16 -14.92 -10.48
C GLY A 45 20.42 -14.06 -10.64
N LEU A 46 20.55 -12.94 -9.90
CA LEU A 46 21.74 -12.08 -9.93
C LEU A 46 22.87 -12.56 -9.00
N GLY A 47 22.58 -13.49 -8.10
CA GLY A 47 23.55 -14.03 -7.14
C GLY A 47 23.38 -13.51 -5.71
N ALA A 48 24.18 -14.08 -4.79
CA ALA A 48 23.99 -13.92 -3.35
C ALA A 48 24.16 -12.48 -2.85
N ASP A 49 25.11 -11.72 -3.41
CA ASP A 49 25.38 -10.34 -2.97
C ASP A 49 24.22 -9.39 -3.29
N ALA A 50 23.60 -9.54 -4.46
CA ALA A 50 22.42 -8.76 -4.85
C ALA A 50 21.21 -9.09 -3.96
N LEU A 51 21.01 -10.38 -3.68
CA LEU A 51 19.94 -10.83 -2.79
C LEU A 51 20.13 -10.31 -1.35
N ALA A 52 21.37 -10.35 -0.85
CA ALA A 52 21.72 -9.80 0.46
C ALA A 52 21.45 -8.28 0.53
N ALA A 53 21.82 -7.53 -0.52
CA ALA A 53 21.53 -6.10 -0.61
C ALA A 53 20.02 -5.80 -0.54
N VAL A 54 19.18 -6.51 -1.29
CA VAL A 54 17.71 -6.36 -1.18
C VAL A 54 17.22 -6.69 0.23
N GLY A 55 17.81 -7.71 0.88
CA GLY A 55 17.53 -8.05 2.27
C GLY A 55 17.74 -6.89 3.25
N PHE A 56 18.84 -6.14 3.11
CA PHE A 56 19.12 -4.96 3.95
C PHE A 56 18.14 -3.81 3.69
N ILE A 57 17.64 -3.67 2.46
CA ILE A 57 16.75 -2.57 2.08
C ILE A 57 15.29 -2.88 2.44
N THR A 58 14.90 -4.15 2.44
CA THR A 58 13.51 -4.58 2.65
C THR A 58 12.88 -3.96 3.91
N PRO A 59 13.57 -3.89 5.08
CA PRO A 59 13.05 -3.19 6.26
C PRO A 59 12.73 -1.72 6.02
N LEU A 60 13.62 -1.01 5.32
CA LEU A 60 13.44 0.40 4.98
C LEU A 60 12.28 0.58 4.00
N PHE A 61 12.14 -0.33 3.03
CA PHE A 61 11.02 -0.35 2.11
C PHE A 61 9.68 -0.60 2.81
N MET A 62 9.64 -1.45 3.84
CA MET A 62 8.43 -1.68 4.64
C MET A 62 7.96 -0.43 5.39
N VAL A 63 8.88 0.45 5.82
CA VAL A 63 8.51 1.76 6.38
C VAL A 63 7.76 2.60 5.34
N LEU A 64 8.21 2.58 4.08
CA LEU A 64 7.58 3.33 3.00
C LEU A 64 6.19 2.80 2.69
N VAL A 65 6.05 1.47 2.62
CA VAL A 65 4.76 0.81 2.43
C VAL A 65 3.82 1.20 3.58
N GLY A 66 4.31 1.22 4.82
CA GLY A 66 3.57 1.69 5.99
C GLY A 66 3.11 3.15 5.89
N LEU A 67 3.98 4.05 5.42
CA LEU A 67 3.62 5.47 5.22
C LEU A 67 2.54 5.64 4.15
N GLY A 68 2.72 5.02 2.98
CA GLY A 68 1.76 5.09 1.87
C GLY A 68 0.40 4.49 2.25
N ASN A 69 0.40 3.32 2.88
CA ASN A 69 -0.81 2.66 3.36
C ASN A 69 -1.47 3.44 4.49
N GLY A 70 -0.68 4.00 5.41
CA GLY A 70 -1.16 4.76 6.54
C GLY A 70 -1.85 6.06 6.14
N ILE A 71 -1.20 6.89 5.30
CA ILE A 71 -1.79 8.13 4.77
C ILE A 71 -3.00 7.80 3.89
N GLY A 72 -2.91 6.72 3.10
CA GLY A 72 -4.03 6.22 2.31
C GLY A 72 -5.21 5.80 3.18
N ALA A 73 -4.99 5.06 4.27
CA ALA A 73 -6.05 4.61 5.18
C ALA A 73 -6.71 5.78 5.92
N GLY A 74 -5.93 6.76 6.38
CA GLY A 74 -6.46 7.96 7.02
C GLY A 74 -7.24 8.84 6.04
N ALA A 75 -6.74 9.01 4.81
CA ALA A 75 -7.49 9.67 3.74
C ALA A 75 -8.81 8.93 3.42
N ASN A 76 -8.77 7.60 3.27
CA ASN A 76 -9.96 6.78 3.03
C ASN A 76 -11.01 6.98 4.12
N SER A 77 -10.60 6.86 5.39
CA SER A 77 -11.47 7.03 6.55
C SER A 77 -12.12 8.41 6.59
N LEU A 78 -11.33 9.48 6.43
CA LEU A 78 -11.82 10.86 6.44
C LEU A 78 -12.81 11.12 5.30
N ILE A 79 -12.44 10.74 4.07
CA ILE A 79 -13.29 10.94 2.89
C ILE A 79 -14.60 10.15 3.07
N ALA A 80 -14.53 8.87 3.45
CA ALA A 80 -15.70 8.03 3.66
C ALA A 80 -16.66 8.63 4.71
N ARG A 81 -16.13 9.16 5.82
CA ARG A 81 -16.93 9.85 6.85
C ARG A 81 -17.60 11.12 6.32
N TYR A 82 -16.92 11.92 5.51
CA TYR A 82 -17.53 13.11 4.92
C TYR A 82 -18.56 12.77 3.84
N ILE A 83 -18.33 11.72 3.04
CA ILE A 83 -19.32 11.16 2.10
C ILE A 83 -20.58 10.74 2.86
N GLY A 84 -20.42 9.95 3.93
CA GLY A 84 -21.54 9.51 4.78
C GLY A 84 -22.32 10.66 5.41
N ALA A 85 -21.62 11.74 5.79
CA ALA A 85 -22.25 12.95 6.33
C ALA A 85 -22.91 13.83 5.25
N GLY A 86 -22.85 13.45 3.97
CA GLY A 86 -23.34 14.26 2.85
C GLY A 86 -22.50 15.52 2.57
N ASN A 87 -21.33 15.65 3.20
CA ASN A 87 -20.49 16.85 3.11
C ASN A 87 -19.41 16.68 2.02
N ARG A 88 -19.82 16.87 0.77
CA ARG A 88 -18.96 16.67 -0.40
C ARG A 88 -17.75 17.62 -0.43
N ASP A 89 -17.90 18.86 0.01
CA ASP A 89 -16.80 19.84 0.01
C ASP A 89 -15.68 19.42 0.97
N GLN A 90 -16.04 18.95 2.16
CA GLN A 90 -15.06 18.44 3.11
C GLN A 90 -14.45 17.11 2.63
N ALA A 91 -15.21 16.26 1.93
CA ALA A 91 -14.68 15.04 1.30
C ALA A 91 -13.62 15.36 0.22
N ASN A 92 -13.90 16.34 -0.65
CA ASN A 92 -12.95 16.83 -1.65
C ASN A 92 -11.68 17.38 -0.97
N ASN A 93 -11.87 18.21 0.06
CA ASN A 93 -10.76 18.82 0.77
C ASN A 93 -9.90 17.77 1.50
N ALA A 94 -10.52 16.72 2.08
CA ALA A 94 -9.80 15.61 2.69
C ALA A 94 -8.93 14.84 1.69
N GLY A 95 -9.45 14.59 0.47
CA GLY A 95 -8.67 13.99 -0.60
C GLY A 95 -7.45 14.84 -1.00
N LEU A 96 -7.63 16.16 -1.11
CA LEU A 96 -6.52 17.09 -1.38
C LEU A 96 -5.49 17.12 -0.24
N HIS A 97 -5.92 17.04 1.03
CA HIS A 97 -5.02 16.94 2.18
C HIS A 97 -4.24 15.63 2.19
N GLY A 98 -4.84 14.52 1.75
CA GLY A 98 -4.13 13.27 1.55
C GLY A 98 -2.98 13.41 0.54
N ILE A 99 -3.24 14.05 -0.60
CA ILE A 99 -2.23 14.29 -1.65
C ILE A 99 -1.15 15.27 -1.15
N LEU A 100 -1.53 16.33 -0.45
CA LEU A 100 -0.59 17.26 0.18
C LEU A 100 0.33 16.54 1.16
N LEU A 101 -0.24 15.69 2.02
CA LEU A 101 0.54 14.87 2.95
C LEU A 101 1.48 13.90 2.22
N ALA A 102 1.04 13.29 1.12
CA ALA A 102 1.91 12.44 0.31
C ALA A 102 3.13 13.21 -0.20
N ILE A 103 2.96 14.45 -0.68
CA ILE A 103 4.06 15.31 -1.12
C ILE A 103 5.00 15.62 0.06
N ILE A 104 4.47 16.17 1.15
CA ILE A 104 5.27 16.63 2.30
C ILE A 104 6.05 15.47 2.91
N VAL A 105 5.38 14.36 3.20
CA VAL A 105 6.01 13.19 3.83
C VAL A 105 7.07 12.59 2.91
N SER A 106 6.80 12.48 1.61
CA SER A 106 7.78 11.92 0.68
C SER A 106 9.04 12.77 0.60
N VAL A 107 8.90 14.10 0.49
CA VAL A 107 10.06 15.01 0.45
C VAL A 107 10.90 14.89 1.73
N ILE A 108 10.24 14.92 2.91
CA ILE A 108 10.94 14.81 4.20
C ILE A 108 11.67 13.47 4.30
N PHE A 109 11.00 12.36 3.98
CA PHE A 109 11.60 11.03 4.10
C PHE A 109 12.69 10.77 3.06
N THR A 110 12.57 11.28 1.82
CA THR A 110 13.65 11.21 0.83
C THR A 110 14.90 11.91 1.36
N ILE A 111 14.79 13.12 1.89
CA ILE A 111 15.93 13.85 2.47
C ILE A 111 16.56 13.07 3.63
N ILE A 112 15.74 12.56 4.55
CA ILE A 112 16.23 11.77 5.69
C ILE A 112 16.98 10.53 5.17
N ILE A 113 16.38 9.78 4.25
CA ILE A 113 17.01 8.56 3.76
C ILE A 113 18.28 8.87 2.98
N GLU A 114 18.32 9.88 2.11
CA GLU A 114 19.54 10.22 1.37
C GLU A 114 20.72 10.55 2.29
N VAL A 115 20.46 11.28 3.39
CA VAL A 115 21.49 11.66 4.36
C VAL A 115 21.93 10.47 5.23
N PHE A 116 20.99 9.63 5.67
CA PHE A 116 21.25 8.59 6.66
C PHE A 116 21.41 7.17 6.10
N MET A 117 21.22 6.95 4.79
CA MET A 117 21.25 5.61 4.18
C MET A 117 22.58 4.88 4.45
N VAL A 118 23.72 5.53 4.22
CA VAL A 118 25.04 4.90 4.43
C VAL A 118 25.25 4.54 5.91
N PRO A 119 25.07 5.46 6.89
CA PRO A 119 25.13 5.11 8.30
C PRO A 119 24.20 3.97 8.69
N ILE A 120 22.96 3.96 8.17
CA ILE A 120 21.98 2.89 8.46
C ILE A 120 22.50 1.56 7.93
N LEU A 121 22.94 1.48 6.67
CA LEU A 121 23.46 0.25 6.07
C LEU A 121 24.72 -0.25 6.79
N GLN A 122 25.59 0.66 7.23
CA GLN A 122 26.77 0.31 8.04
C GLN A 122 26.37 -0.26 9.40
N MET A 123 25.40 0.35 10.09
CA MET A 123 24.86 -0.15 11.36
C MET A 123 24.18 -1.51 11.21
N MET A 124 23.55 -1.77 10.06
CA MET A 124 22.94 -3.06 9.75
C MET A 124 23.98 -4.14 9.40
N GLY A 125 25.25 -3.77 9.18
CA GLY A 125 26.33 -4.71 8.87
C GLY A 125 26.40 -5.12 7.39
N ALA A 126 25.95 -4.27 6.47
CA ALA A 126 25.92 -4.58 5.04
C ALA A 126 27.31 -4.86 4.41
N GLY A 127 28.41 -4.42 5.04
CA GLY A 127 29.77 -4.80 4.65
C GLY A 127 30.08 -4.51 3.18
N SER A 128 30.50 -5.52 2.43
CA SER A 128 30.80 -5.41 0.99
C SER A 128 29.56 -5.17 0.11
N THR A 129 28.35 -5.41 0.62
CA THR A 129 27.10 -5.25 -0.14
C THR A 129 26.54 -3.82 -0.08
N ILE A 130 27.19 -2.90 0.64
CA ILE A 130 26.75 -1.49 0.78
C ILE A 130 26.53 -0.84 -0.58
N GLN A 131 27.43 -1.03 -1.55
CA GLN A 131 27.28 -0.40 -2.87
C GLN A 131 26.03 -0.90 -3.60
N TYR A 132 25.81 -2.21 -3.64
CA TYR A 132 24.59 -2.79 -4.22
C TYR A 132 23.33 -2.28 -3.51
N ALA A 133 23.38 -2.13 -2.18
CA ALA A 133 22.26 -1.62 -1.42
C ALA A 133 21.98 -0.14 -1.70
N MET A 134 23.02 0.68 -1.88
CA MET A 134 22.88 2.07 -2.30
C MET A 134 22.33 2.20 -3.72
N ASP A 135 22.85 1.40 -4.65
CA ASP A 135 22.48 1.40 -6.06
C ASP A 135 21.00 1.08 -6.30
N TYR A 136 20.40 0.27 -5.41
CA TYR A 136 18.96 0.02 -5.39
C TYR A 136 18.20 1.09 -4.59
N SER A 137 18.70 1.44 -3.41
CA SER A 137 18.01 2.36 -2.48
C SER A 137 17.84 3.75 -3.06
N TYR A 138 18.89 4.38 -3.58
CA TYR A 138 18.80 5.76 -4.05
C TYR A 138 17.75 5.94 -5.15
N ILE A 139 17.54 4.93 -5.99
CA ILE A 139 16.46 4.93 -6.99
C ILE A 139 15.09 4.88 -6.29
N ILE A 140 14.85 3.90 -5.43
CA ILE A 140 13.54 3.74 -4.77
C ILE A 140 13.18 4.95 -3.90
N PHE A 141 14.12 5.42 -3.08
CA PHE A 141 13.88 6.53 -2.16
C PHE A 141 13.89 7.90 -2.85
N GLY A 142 14.64 8.06 -3.95
CA GLY A 142 14.58 9.26 -4.79
C GLY A 142 13.20 9.44 -5.44
N PHE A 143 12.49 8.35 -5.71
CA PHE A 143 11.13 8.35 -6.24
C PHE A 143 10.04 8.01 -5.21
N LEU A 144 10.32 8.24 -3.91
CA LEU A 144 9.41 7.88 -2.82
C LEU A 144 7.99 8.45 -3.00
N PHE A 145 7.89 9.66 -3.55
CA PHE A 145 6.62 10.29 -3.85
C PHE A 145 5.68 9.41 -4.68
N VAL A 146 6.20 8.65 -5.64
CA VAL A 146 5.41 7.79 -6.51
C VAL A 146 4.68 6.72 -5.70
N PHE A 147 5.35 6.08 -4.75
CA PHE A 147 4.77 5.01 -3.92
C PHE A 147 3.73 5.55 -2.94
N VAL A 148 4.05 6.65 -2.25
CA VAL A 148 3.12 7.27 -1.29
C VAL A 148 1.89 7.85 -2.01
N TYR A 149 2.11 8.55 -3.13
CA TYR A 149 1.02 9.05 -3.96
C TYR A 149 0.14 7.92 -4.48
N SER A 150 0.72 6.81 -4.96
CA SER A 150 -0.04 5.65 -5.43
C SER A 150 -0.97 5.09 -4.35
N GLY A 151 -0.49 4.98 -3.10
CA GLY A 151 -1.29 4.55 -1.96
C GLY A 151 -2.48 5.48 -1.67
N VAL A 152 -2.24 6.79 -1.70
CA VAL A 152 -3.26 7.83 -1.46
C VAL A 152 -4.26 7.92 -2.62
N ALA A 153 -3.79 7.92 -3.87
CA ALA A 153 -4.64 7.93 -5.05
C ALA A 153 -5.55 6.69 -5.10
N SER A 154 -4.99 5.52 -4.79
CA SER A 154 -5.76 4.29 -4.64
C SER A 154 -6.82 4.42 -3.53
N ALA A 155 -6.46 5.01 -2.39
CA ALA A 155 -7.39 5.24 -1.29
C ALA A 155 -8.54 6.18 -1.65
N ILE A 156 -8.30 7.20 -2.48
CA ILE A 156 -9.33 8.10 -2.99
C ILE A 156 -10.40 7.29 -3.75
N PHE A 157 -10.01 6.40 -4.67
CA PHE A 157 -10.98 5.55 -5.37
C PHE A 157 -11.72 4.61 -4.41
N ARG A 158 -11.02 3.99 -3.46
CA ARG A 158 -11.64 3.10 -2.45
C ARG A 158 -12.68 3.84 -1.62
N SER A 159 -12.40 5.08 -1.24
CA SER A 159 -13.26 5.87 -0.34
C SER A 159 -14.61 6.24 -0.91
N GLU A 160 -14.73 6.37 -2.23
CA GLU A 160 -16.00 6.56 -2.94
C GLU A 160 -16.59 5.24 -3.48
N GLY A 161 -15.99 4.10 -3.12
CA GLY A 161 -16.45 2.76 -3.51
C GLY A 161 -16.02 2.31 -4.90
N ASP A 162 -15.16 3.06 -5.61
CA ASP A 162 -14.61 2.66 -6.91
C ASP A 162 -13.41 1.72 -6.75
N MET A 163 -13.68 0.52 -6.25
CA MET A 163 -12.64 -0.52 -6.10
C MET A 163 -12.09 -0.98 -7.45
N ARG A 164 -12.87 -0.85 -8.54
CA ARG A 164 -12.42 -1.27 -9.86
C ARG A 164 -11.21 -0.47 -10.31
N ARG A 165 -11.24 0.87 -10.20
CA ARG A 165 -10.08 1.70 -10.56
C ARG A 165 -8.89 1.46 -9.65
N ALA A 166 -9.13 1.30 -8.35
CA ALA A 166 -8.08 0.96 -7.40
C ALA A 166 -7.39 -0.37 -7.77
N THR A 167 -8.16 -1.39 -8.16
CA THR A 167 -7.62 -2.68 -8.59
C THR A 167 -6.91 -2.61 -9.94
N ILE A 168 -7.44 -1.86 -10.92
CA ILE A 168 -6.76 -1.70 -12.21
C ILE A 168 -5.41 -1.00 -12.02
N ALA A 169 -5.33 0.03 -11.15
CA ALA A 169 -4.05 0.69 -10.86
C ALA A 169 -2.99 -0.28 -10.32
N ILE A 170 -3.38 -1.15 -9.38
CA ILE A 170 -2.49 -2.18 -8.83
C ILE A 170 -2.12 -3.22 -9.89
N ALA A 171 -3.08 -3.62 -10.73
CA ALA A 171 -2.83 -4.55 -11.83
C ALA A 171 -1.84 -3.97 -12.85
N VAL A 172 -1.97 -2.69 -13.20
CA VAL A 172 -1.02 -2.00 -14.08
C VAL A 172 0.38 -2.02 -13.47
N THR A 173 0.54 -1.67 -12.19
CA THR A 173 1.85 -1.73 -11.52
C THR A 173 2.42 -3.15 -11.57
N ALA A 174 1.65 -4.15 -11.13
CA ALA A 174 2.12 -5.54 -11.03
C ALA A 174 2.50 -6.12 -12.40
N ILE A 175 1.63 -5.98 -13.40
CA ILE A 175 1.87 -6.52 -14.74
C ILE A 175 3.06 -5.83 -15.40
N MET A 176 3.11 -4.50 -15.32
CA MET A 176 4.24 -3.75 -15.90
C MET A 176 5.54 -4.10 -15.23
N ASN A 177 5.58 -4.21 -13.90
CA ASN A 177 6.80 -4.59 -13.21
C ASN A 177 7.28 -5.99 -13.63
N ILE A 178 6.41 -7.00 -13.62
CA ILE A 178 6.75 -8.38 -14.03
C ILE A 178 7.39 -8.41 -15.43
N ILE A 179 6.91 -7.54 -16.34
CA ILE A 179 7.45 -7.40 -17.70
C ILE A 179 8.78 -6.63 -17.71
N LEU A 180 8.86 -5.53 -16.97
CA LEU A 180 10.02 -4.62 -16.97
C LEU A 180 11.21 -5.19 -16.22
N ASP A 181 11.01 -5.97 -15.17
CA ASP A 181 12.09 -6.58 -14.37
C ASP A 181 13.12 -7.32 -15.23
N PRO A 182 12.77 -8.38 -15.99
CA PRO A 182 13.77 -9.11 -16.78
C PRO A 182 14.41 -8.26 -17.87
N ILE A 183 13.68 -7.26 -18.39
CA ILE A 183 14.19 -6.31 -19.37
C ILE A 183 15.28 -5.44 -18.74
N PHE A 184 15.01 -4.82 -17.59
CA PHE A 184 15.94 -3.91 -16.93
C PHE A 184 17.10 -4.66 -16.30
N ILE A 185 16.83 -5.79 -15.65
CA ILE A 185 17.82 -6.60 -14.95
C ILE A 185 18.80 -7.24 -15.94
N TYR A 186 18.30 -7.98 -16.94
CA TYR A 186 19.12 -8.82 -17.81
C TYR A 186 19.33 -8.27 -19.22
N VAL A 187 18.29 -7.74 -19.87
CA VAL A 187 18.41 -7.28 -21.27
C VAL A 187 19.24 -5.99 -21.34
N LEU A 188 19.00 -5.06 -20.41
CA LEU A 188 19.75 -3.80 -20.29
C LEU A 188 20.99 -3.92 -19.39
N ASN A 189 21.19 -5.07 -18.73
CA ASN A 189 22.30 -5.33 -17.82
C ASN A 189 22.44 -4.31 -16.68
N PHE A 190 21.33 -3.79 -16.15
CA PHE A 190 21.37 -2.88 -14.98
C PHE A 190 21.46 -3.63 -13.64
N GLY A 191 21.43 -4.97 -13.65
CA GLY A 191 21.55 -5.78 -12.44
C GLY A 191 20.50 -5.40 -11.39
N ILE A 192 20.94 -5.20 -10.14
CA ILE A 192 20.05 -4.88 -9.02
C ILE A 192 19.35 -3.51 -9.18
N SER A 193 20.04 -2.50 -9.74
CA SER A 193 19.42 -1.21 -10.05
C SER A 193 18.32 -1.34 -11.10
N GLY A 194 18.41 -2.36 -11.96
CA GLY A 194 17.36 -2.69 -12.93
C GLY A 194 16.03 -3.02 -12.25
N ALA A 195 16.05 -3.82 -11.18
CA ALA A 195 14.86 -4.16 -10.39
C ALA A 195 14.23 -2.91 -9.75
N ALA A 196 15.06 -2.03 -9.19
CA ALA A 196 14.60 -0.76 -8.63
C ALA A 196 13.93 0.13 -9.70
N TRP A 197 14.55 0.28 -10.87
CA TRP A 197 13.98 1.07 -11.97
C TRP A 197 12.68 0.47 -12.50
N ALA A 198 12.60 -0.84 -12.70
CA ALA A 198 11.38 -1.51 -13.13
C ALA A 198 10.22 -1.29 -12.12
N THR A 199 10.52 -1.33 -10.82
CA THR A 199 9.58 -1.00 -9.75
C THR A 199 9.13 0.47 -9.81
N VAL A 200 10.06 1.41 -9.99
CA VAL A 200 9.71 2.85 -10.10
C VAL A 200 8.89 3.14 -11.36
N PHE A 201 9.30 2.65 -12.52
CA PHE A 201 8.61 2.92 -13.78
C PHE A 201 7.19 2.34 -13.83
N SER A 202 7.01 1.11 -13.32
CA SER A 202 5.68 0.50 -13.22
C SER A 202 4.76 1.30 -12.28
N ALA A 203 5.29 1.78 -11.15
CA ALA A 203 4.56 2.62 -10.22
C ALA A 203 4.25 4.01 -10.81
N ILE A 204 5.18 4.61 -11.57
CA ILE A 204 4.94 5.88 -12.30
C ILE A 204 3.79 5.70 -13.28
N LEU A 205 3.78 4.62 -14.07
CA LEU A 205 2.70 4.40 -15.03
C LEU A 205 1.33 4.30 -14.34
N SER A 206 1.26 3.57 -13.23
CA SER A 206 0.05 3.48 -12.41
C SER A 206 -0.38 4.84 -11.87
N CYS A 207 0.57 5.64 -11.36
CA CYS A 207 0.32 7.00 -10.91
C CYS A 207 -0.22 7.89 -12.03
N LEU A 208 0.31 7.79 -13.25
CA LEU A 208 -0.17 8.54 -14.42
C LEU A 208 -1.61 8.15 -14.78
N VAL A 209 -1.93 6.85 -14.78
CA VAL A 209 -3.30 6.37 -15.03
C VAL A 209 -4.27 6.90 -13.97
N MET A 210 -3.90 6.81 -12.69
CA MET A 210 -4.71 7.34 -11.59
C MET A 210 -4.88 8.85 -11.67
N SER A 211 -3.80 9.57 -11.97
CA SER A 211 -3.79 11.02 -12.17
C SER A 211 -4.72 11.44 -13.30
N TYR A 212 -4.70 10.71 -14.42
CA TYR A 212 -5.61 10.92 -15.53
C TYR A 212 -7.08 10.72 -15.10
N TRP A 213 -7.41 9.69 -14.33
CA TRP A 213 -8.78 9.51 -13.84
C TRP A 213 -9.21 10.61 -12.87
N ILE A 214 -8.33 11.02 -11.95
CA ILE A 214 -8.62 12.04 -10.94
C ILE A 214 -8.80 13.42 -11.59
N TRP A 215 -7.83 13.87 -12.38
CA TRP A 215 -7.77 15.26 -12.86
C TRP A 215 -8.13 15.44 -14.34
N GLY A 216 -7.92 14.42 -15.17
CA GLY A 216 -8.23 14.48 -16.60
C GLY A 216 -9.70 14.15 -16.89
N LYS A 217 -10.12 12.93 -16.54
CA LYS A 217 -11.48 12.43 -16.81
C LYS A 217 -12.54 13.07 -15.92
N LYS A 218 -12.18 13.40 -14.67
CA LYS A 218 -13.04 14.07 -13.65
C LYS A 218 -14.42 13.42 -13.46
N ASP A 219 -14.49 12.10 -13.63
CA ASP A 219 -15.71 11.32 -13.50
C ASP A 219 -15.84 10.59 -12.16
N LEU A 220 -15.03 10.97 -11.16
CA LEU A 220 -15.18 10.58 -9.76
C LEU A 220 -16.33 11.35 -9.07
N TYR A 221 -16.81 10.82 -7.95
CA TYR A 221 -17.71 11.56 -7.06
C TYR A 221 -16.97 12.75 -6.43
N LEU A 222 -15.71 12.56 -6.05
CA LEU A 222 -14.86 13.66 -5.58
C LEU A 222 -14.46 14.61 -6.72
N ASP A 223 -14.40 15.90 -6.42
CA ASP A 223 -13.81 16.93 -7.27
C ASP A 223 -12.54 17.48 -6.60
N LEU A 224 -11.39 16.97 -7.04
CA LEU A 224 -10.07 17.30 -6.49
C LEU A 224 -9.42 18.47 -7.23
N THR A 225 -10.21 19.47 -7.59
CA THR A 225 -9.71 20.72 -8.19
C THR A 225 -9.04 21.60 -7.13
N LEU A 226 -7.78 21.99 -7.36
CA LEU A 226 -6.97 22.78 -6.42
C LEU A 226 -7.60 24.14 -6.02
N LYS A 227 -8.46 24.72 -6.86
CA LYS A 227 -9.19 25.97 -6.55
C LYS A 227 -10.07 25.86 -5.31
N ASN A 228 -10.53 24.66 -4.96
CA ASN A 228 -11.40 24.41 -3.81
C ASN A 228 -10.62 23.99 -2.55
N PHE A 229 -9.29 24.01 -2.59
CA PHE A 229 -8.46 23.66 -1.45
C PHE A 229 -8.60 24.69 -0.33
N LYS A 230 -8.94 24.22 0.88
CA LYS A 230 -8.98 25.04 2.09
C LYS A 230 -8.15 24.36 3.16
N TYR A 231 -6.97 24.91 3.44
CA TYR A 231 -6.06 24.35 4.42
C TYR A 231 -6.75 24.10 5.78
N SER A 232 -6.57 22.90 6.32
CA SER A 232 -7.10 22.49 7.62
C SER A 232 -6.08 21.64 8.37
N THR A 233 -5.45 22.22 9.39
CA THR A 233 -4.54 21.50 10.29
C THR A 233 -5.22 20.28 10.91
N LYS A 234 -6.53 20.37 11.18
CA LYS A 234 -7.29 19.25 11.74
C LYS A 234 -7.30 18.04 10.80
N MET A 235 -7.51 18.23 9.50
CA MET A 235 -7.48 17.12 8.53
C MET A 235 -6.10 16.49 8.42
N ILE A 236 -5.04 17.29 8.56
CA ILE A 236 -3.66 16.80 8.61
C ILE A 236 -3.45 15.91 9.83
N ILE A 237 -3.82 16.40 11.02
CA ILE A 237 -3.68 15.67 12.28
C ILE A 237 -4.51 14.38 12.25
N ASP A 238 -5.78 14.45 11.84
CA ASP A 238 -6.67 13.29 11.79
C ASP A 238 -6.12 12.21 10.84
N ASN A 239 -5.46 12.60 9.74
CA ASN A 239 -4.83 11.64 8.83
C ASN A 239 -3.54 11.05 9.44
N LEU A 240 -2.69 11.88 10.04
CA LEU A 240 -1.46 11.43 10.71
C LEU A 240 -1.73 10.50 11.90
N GLN A 241 -2.86 10.67 12.60
CA GLN A 241 -3.30 9.76 13.66
C GLN A 241 -3.55 8.33 13.17
N VAL A 242 -3.82 8.14 11.87
CA VAL A 242 -3.93 6.80 11.25
C VAL A 242 -2.60 6.40 10.61
N ALA A 243 -1.89 7.34 9.98
CA ALA A 243 -0.66 7.06 9.27
C ALA A 243 0.50 6.64 10.20
N ILE A 244 0.66 7.29 11.35
CA ILE A 244 1.73 7.01 12.30
C ILE A 244 1.60 5.58 12.86
N PRO A 245 0.44 5.15 13.41
CA PRO A 245 0.29 3.78 13.89
C PRO A 245 0.51 2.73 12.80
N SER A 246 0.01 2.95 11.58
CA SER A 246 0.19 1.99 10.46
C SER A 246 1.66 1.86 10.03
N THR A 247 2.40 2.97 10.07
CA THR A 247 3.85 2.96 9.79
C THR A 247 4.61 2.25 10.90
N LEU A 248 4.26 2.51 12.17
CA LEU A 248 4.84 1.84 13.32
C LEU A 248 4.55 0.33 13.31
N GLU A 249 3.34 -0.07 12.93
CA GLU A 249 2.98 -1.48 12.75
C GLU A 249 3.89 -2.15 11.71
N SER A 250 4.09 -1.53 10.55
CA SER A 250 4.97 -2.05 9.50
C SER A 250 6.43 -2.15 9.96
N LEU A 251 6.91 -1.16 10.71
CA LEU A 251 8.22 -1.16 11.35
C LEU A 251 8.36 -2.31 12.36
N VAL A 252 7.37 -2.52 13.22
CA VAL A 252 7.35 -3.61 14.21
C VAL A 252 7.40 -4.96 13.50
N PHE A 253 6.60 -5.18 12.45
CA PHE A 253 6.66 -6.41 11.65
C PHE A 253 8.04 -6.63 11.04
N SER A 254 8.66 -5.58 10.50
CA SER A 254 10.00 -5.69 9.94
C SER A 254 11.06 -6.03 10.98
N ILE A 255 11.03 -5.41 12.15
CA ILE A 255 11.98 -5.68 13.24
C ILE A 255 11.79 -7.11 13.74
N LEU A 256 10.54 -7.54 13.94
CA LEU A 256 10.22 -8.91 14.35
C LEU A 256 10.70 -9.93 13.32
N ALA A 257 10.57 -9.65 12.02
CA ALA A 257 11.08 -10.52 10.97
C ALA A 257 12.61 -10.68 11.04
N ILE A 258 13.37 -9.60 11.30
CA ILE A 258 14.82 -9.66 11.49
C ILE A 258 15.19 -10.51 12.71
N ILE A 259 14.49 -10.30 13.84
CA ILE A 259 14.73 -11.05 15.09
C ILE A 259 14.43 -12.54 14.88
N ILE A 260 13.27 -12.88 14.30
CA ILE A 260 12.88 -14.26 14.03
C ILE A 260 13.87 -14.93 13.09
N ASN A 261 14.27 -14.27 11.99
CA ASN A 261 15.25 -14.82 11.06
C ASN A 261 16.61 -15.04 11.74
N SER A 262 17.07 -14.10 12.57
CA SER A 262 18.31 -14.27 13.35
C SER A 262 18.24 -15.46 14.30
N MET A 263 17.11 -15.62 15.01
CA MET A 263 16.89 -16.76 15.90
C MET A 263 16.87 -18.09 15.15
N LEU A 264 16.28 -18.13 13.95
CA LEU A 264 16.25 -19.34 13.12
C LEU A 264 17.64 -19.73 12.64
N VAL A 265 18.47 -18.77 12.20
CA VAL A 265 19.86 -19.02 11.82
C VAL A 265 20.67 -19.58 13.00
N MET A 266 20.49 -19.03 14.20
CA MET A 266 21.18 -19.52 15.40
C MET A 266 20.73 -20.93 15.82
N ALA A 267 19.46 -21.27 15.60
CA ALA A 267 18.90 -22.55 16.05
C ALA A 267 19.11 -23.69 15.05
N ALA A 268 18.95 -23.43 13.76
CA ALA A 268 18.88 -24.44 12.71
C ALA A 268 19.31 -23.89 11.34
N ASP A 269 20.29 -22.98 11.34
CA ASP A 269 20.96 -22.40 10.17
C ASP A 269 20.03 -21.76 9.11
N THR A 270 20.58 -21.47 7.93
CA THR A 270 19.86 -20.78 6.84
C THR A 270 18.72 -21.62 6.24
N THR A 271 18.74 -22.94 6.43
CA THR A 271 17.68 -23.85 5.97
C THR A 271 16.37 -23.56 6.69
N ALA A 272 16.43 -23.30 8.00
CA ALA A 272 15.25 -22.94 8.78
C ALA A 272 14.61 -21.62 8.32
N VAL A 273 15.42 -20.63 7.94
CA VAL A 273 14.95 -19.36 7.37
C VAL A 273 14.23 -19.59 6.04
N ALA A 274 14.75 -20.47 5.19
CA ALA A 274 14.12 -20.81 3.90
C ALA A 274 12.75 -21.47 4.11
N VAL A 275 12.65 -22.43 5.04
CA VAL A 275 11.37 -23.09 5.39
C VAL A 275 10.37 -22.10 5.99
N TYR A 276 10.82 -21.23 6.89
CA TYR A 276 9.98 -20.18 7.47
C TYR A 276 9.45 -19.22 6.41
N THR A 277 10.33 -18.73 5.53
CA THR A 277 9.97 -17.79 4.45
C THR A 277 8.96 -18.42 3.49
N ALA A 278 9.15 -19.69 3.11
CA ALA A 278 8.21 -20.42 2.28
C ALA A 278 6.85 -20.60 2.97
N SER A 279 6.85 -20.93 4.26
CA SER A 279 5.63 -21.08 5.07
C SER A 279 4.87 -19.75 5.22
N MET A 280 5.57 -18.64 5.42
CA MET A 280 4.97 -17.32 5.53
C MET A 280 4.28 -16.86 4.24
N ARG A 281 4.72 -17.32 3.06
CA ARG A 281 4.02 -17.06 1.79
C ARG A 281 2.64 -17.73 1.75
N ILE A 282 2.53 -18.94 2.32
CA ILE A 282 1.25 -19.65 2.45
C ILE A 282 0.34 -18.91 3.45
N VAL A 283 0.89 -18.48 4.59
CA VAL A 283 0.16 -17.67 5.57
C VAL A 283 -0.34 -16.37 4.96
N GLN A 284 0.49 -15.65 4.19
CA GLN A 284 0.08 -14.43 3.50
C GLN A 284 -1.08 -14.68 2.53
N LEU A 285 -1.05 -15.76 1.75
CA LEU A 285 -2.16 -16.15 0.87
C LEU A 285 -3.46 -16.33 1.65
N ALA A 286 -3.40 -16.98 2.82
CA ALA A 286 -4.54 -17.16 3.71
C ALA A 286 -5.03 -15.85 4.35
N MET A 287 -4.16 -14.84 4.51
CA MET A 287 -4.53 -13.53 5.05
C MET A 287 -5.19 -12.59 4.03
N ILE A 288 -5.03 -12.82 2.72
CA ILE A 288 -5.58 -11.95 1.67
C ILE A 288 -7.08 -11.64 1.84
N PRO A 289 -7.96 -12.64 2.10
CA PRO A 289 -9.39 -12.36 2.34
C PRO A 289 -9.64 -11.44 3.53
N LEU A 290 -8.87 -11.60 4.61
CA LEU A 290 -9.00 -10.79 5.83
C LEU A 290 -8.60 -9.34 5.57
N ILE A 291 -7.51 -9.12 4.84
CA ILE A 291 -7.06 -7.77 4.43
C ILE A 291 -8.10 -7.11 3.52
N GLY A 292 -8.65 -7.88 2.57
CA GLY A 292 -9.72 -7.42 1.67
C GLY A 292 -10.97 -6.98 2.43
N LEU A 293 -11.42 -7.79 3.39
CA LEU A 293 -12.56 -7.48 4.26
C LEU A 293 -12.27 -6.26 5.16
N GLY A 294 -11.10 -6.20 5.79
CA GLY A 294 -10.71 -5.07 6.65
C GLY A 294 -10.73 -3.74 5.90
N THR A 295 -10.21 -3.72 4.67
CA THR A 295 -10.23 -2.54 3.80
C THR A 295 -11.66 -2.15 3.41
N ALA A 296 -12.51 -3.12 3.08
CA ALA A 296 -13.92 -2.86 2.76
C ALA A 296 -14.69 -2.29 3.97
N VAL A 297 -14.46 -2.87 5.16
CA VAL A 297 -15.06 -2.39 6.41
C VAL A 297 -14.65 -0.95 6.69
N LEU A 298 -13.38 -0.59 6.50
CA LEU A 298 -12.91 0.78 6.74
C LEU A 298 -13.76 1.81 5.98
N THR A 299 -14.05 1.56 4.71
CA THR A 299 -14.89 2.44 3.88
C THR A 299 -16.35 2.41 4.33
N VAL A 300 -16.98 1.23 4.45
CA VAL A 300 -18.42 1.12 4.77
C VAL A 300 -18.72 1.61 6.19
N ALA A 301 -17.87 1.27 7.15
CA ALA A 301 -17.95 1.77 8.52
C ALA A 301 -17.73 3.28 8.57
N GLY A 302 -16.78 3.81 7.81
CA GLY A 302 -16.53 5.25 7.70
C GLY A 302 -17.77 6.00 7.22
N VAL A 303 -18.40 5.54 6.14
CA VAL A 303 -19.66 6.08 5.62
C VAL A 303 -20.78 5.99 6.65
N ALA A 304 -20.98 4.82 7.27
CA ALA A 304 -22.04 4.63 8.27
C ALA A 304 -21.85 5.54 9.50
N TYR A 305 -20.61 5.69 9.97
CA TYR A 305 -20.27 6.59 11.06
C TYR A 305 -20.53 8.06 10.69
N GLY A 306 -20.13 8.47 9.49
CA GLY A 306 -20.39 9.82 8.95
C GLY A 306 -21.87 10.16 8.86
N ALA A 307 -22.68 9.19 8.40
CA ALA A 307 -24.14 9.30 8.33
C ALA A 307 -24.84 9.22 9.69
N ARG A 308 -24.09 9.04 10.79
CA ARG A 308 -24.60 8.73 12.13
C ARG A 308 -25.52 7.49 12.16
N ASN A 309 -25.37 6.59 11.19
CA ASN A 309 -26.08 5.32 11.11
C ASN A 309 -25.29 4.25 11.87
N TYR A 310 -25.34 4.31 13.20
CA TYR A 310 -24.61 3.40 14.07
C TYR A 310 -25.07 1.94 13.95
N GLN A 311 -26.30 1.72 13.47
CA GLN A 311 -26.78 0.37 13.17
C GLN A 311 -25.99 -0.24 12.00
N ASN A 312 -25.87 0.48 10.88
CA ASN A 312 -25.07 0.03 9.75
C ASN A 312 -23.59 -0.10 10.13
N LEU A 313 -23.06 0.74 11.01
CA LEU A 313 -21.71 0.61 11.55
C LEU A 313 -21.52 -0.75 12.27
N LYS A 314 -22.42 -1.07 13.21
CA LYS A 314 -22.41 -2.34 13.95
C LYS A 314 -22.61 -3.54 13.02
N THR A 315 -23.51 -3.44 12.04
CA THR A 315 -23.73 -4.49 11.06
C THR A 315 -22.49 -4.71 10.20
N SER A 316 -21.83 -3.65 9.73
CA SER A 316 -20.61 -3.73 8.92
C SER A 316 -19.51 -4.49 9.66
N HIS A 317 -19.23 -4.08 10.89
CA HIS A 317 -18.18 -4.68 11.72
C HIS A 317 -18.49 -6.15 12.06
N SER A 318 -19.70 -6.43 12.58
CA SER A 318 -20.07 -7.79 12.98
C SER A 318 -20.18 -8.76 11.80
N TYR A 319 -20.66 -8.29 10.65
CA TYR A 319 -20.73 -9.11 9.45
C TYR A 319 -19.34 -9.47 8.93
N ALA A 320 -18.42 -8.51 8.87
CA ALA A 320 -17.06 -8.76 8.44
C ALA A 320 -16.30 -9.69 9.39
N ILE A 321 -16.48 -9.57 10.71
CA ILE A 321 -15.90 -10.52 11.67
C ILE A 321 -16.42 -11.93 11.43
N LYS A 322 -17.75 -12.10 11.30
CA LYS A 322 -18.34 -13.43 11.07
C LYS A 322 -17.87 -14.05 9.76
N LEU A 323 -17.85 -13.24 8.70
CA LEU A 323 -17.41 -13.69 7.38
C LEU A 323 -15.90 -14.00 7.39
N GLY A 324 -15.08 -13.13 7.99
CA GLY A 324 -13.65 -13.33 8.14
C GLY A 324 -13.34 -14.60 8.93
N PHE A 325 -14.01 -14.82 10.06
CA PHE A 325 -13.86 -16.03 10.86
C PHE A 325 -14.25 -17.29 10.10
N ALA A 326 -15.36 -17.26 9.36
CA ALA A 326 -15.78 -18.38 8.52
C ALA A 326 -14.76 -18.68 7.41
N ILE A 327 -14.20 -17.64 6.77
CA ILE A 327 -13.15 -17.80 5.76
C ILE A 327 -11.87 -18.35 6.37
N SER A 328 -11.46 -17.86 7.55
CA SER A 328 -10.28 -18.39 8.26
C SER A 328 -10.45 -19.88 8.56
N ILE A 329 -11.58 -20.31 9.11
CA ILE A 329 -11.85 -21.74 9.35
C ILE A 329 -11.77 -22.56 8.06
N ALA A 330 -12.28 -22.02 6.94
CA ALA A 330 -12.27 -22.72 5.66
C ALA A 330 -10.86 -22.85 5.05
N LEU A 331 -9.97 -21.90 5.36
CA LEU A 331 -8.60 -21.88 4.85
C LEU A 331 -7.59 -22.61 5.74
N GLY A 332 -7.96 -22.90 7.00
CA GLY A 332 -7.11 -23.58 7.99
C GLY A 332 -6.40 -22.60 8.90
#